data_AF-A0A3N5J8G6-F1
#
_entry.id   AF-A0A3N5J8G6-F1
#
_cell.length_a   1.000
_cell.length_b   1.000
_cell.length_c   1.000
_cell.angle_alpha   90.00
_cell.angle_beta   90.00
_cell.angle_gamma   90.00
#
_symmetry.space_group_name_H-M   'P 1'
#
loop_
_entity.id
_entity.type
_entity.pdbx_description
1 polymer ?
#
loop_
_entity_poly.entity_id
_entity_poly.type
_entity_poly.pdbx_seq_one_letter_code
_entity_poly.pdbx_strand_id
1 'polypeptide(L)'
;MKVCKQEKFIIPFLMQELSEAEKTAFADHLAVCPTCSHDLEQAAPVHRWLDHQVRQPIPRQIEREYQRALRRQFQHYFVPLQFMSDITAGITKWFFTPKPLPRLVQAVALLLLGIWIGHLAFAPRFPHTLAENMAVDDVQMISGHDLQLINEYMIRSELILLTIVNSSTDSIRQSDM
;
A
#
# COMPACT_ATOMS: atom_id res chain seq x y z
N MET A 1 -28.38 -26.82 -5.14
CA MET A 1 -27.12 -27.48 -4.74
C MET A 1 -26.85 -27.13 -3.28
N LYS A 2 -26.56 -28.11 -2.42
CA LYS A 2 -26.22 -27.84 -1.01
C LYS A 2 -24.74 -27.47 -0.96
N VAL A 3 -24.45 -26.21 -0.66
CA VAL A 3 -23.07 -25.72 -0.49
C VAL A 3 -22.49 -26.37 0.76
N CYS A 4 -21.37 -27.07 0.65
CA CYS A 4 -20.70 -27.68 1.79
C CYS A 4 -19.94 -26.61 2.56
N LYS A 5 -20.12 -26.55 3.89
CA LYS A 5 -19.42 -25.55 4.73
C LYS A 5 -17.90 -25.68 4.70
N GLN A 6 -17.38 -26.85 4.33
CA GLN A 6 -15.95 -27.14 4.29
C GLN A 6 -15.30 -26.92 2.92
N GLU A 7 -16.08 -26.51 1.90
CA GLU A 7 -15.55 -26.19 0.56
C GLU A 7 -14.44 -25.12 0.61
N LYS A 8 -14.54 -24.18 1.55
CA LYS A 8 -13.52 -23.14 1.82
C LYS A 8 -12.11 -23.69 2.14
N PHE A 9 -11.99 -24.95 2.54
CA PHE A 9 -10.71 -25.56 2.90
C PHE A 9 -10.01 -26.23 1.72
N ILE A 10 -10.64 -26.35 0.55
CA ILE A 10 -10.04 -26.99 -0.64
C ILE A 10 -8.76 -26.28 -1.08
N ILE A 11 -8.81 -24.95 -1.27
CA ILE A 11 -7.66 -24.16 -1.74
C ILE A 11 -6.53 -24.15 -0.69
N PRO A 12 -6.77 -23.80 0.59
CA PRO A 12 -5.74 -23.87 1.63
C PRO A 12 -5.12 -25.26 1.80
N PHE A 13 -5.90 -26.33 1.59
CA PHE A 13 -5.40 -27.70 1.63
C PHE A 13 -4.41 -27.98 0.48
N LEU A 14 -4.75 -27.56 -0.74
CA LEU A 14 -3.87 -27.70 -1.91
C LEU A 14 -2.58 -26.88 -1.75
N MET A 15 -2.68 -25.66 -1.21
CA MET A 15 -1.53 -24.76 -0.97
C MET A 15 -0.71 -25.10 0.29
N GLN A 16 -1.09 -26.15 1.03
CA GLN A 16 -0.45 -26.58 2.29
C GLN A 16 -0.47 -25.52 3.41
N GLU A 17 -1.45 -24.62 3.41
CA GLU A 17 -1.57 -23.51 4.37
C GLU A 17 -2.37 -23.89 5.63
N LEU A 18 -3.06 -25.03 5.63
CA LEU A 18 -3.80 -25.52 6.78
C LEU A 18 -2.88 -25.99 7.90
N SER A 19 -3.30 -25.77 9.15
CA SER A 19 -2.66 -26.40 10.30
C SER A 19 -2.83 -27.92 10.28
N GLU A 20 -1.95 -28.66 10.95
CA GLU A 20 -2.03 -30.14 10.99
C GLU A 20 -3.37 -30.65 11.53
N ALA A 21 -3.96 -29.95 12.51
CA ALA A 21 -5.28 -30.28 13.05
C ALA A 21 -6.42 -30.04 12.04
N GLU A 22 -6.31 -29.02 11.19
CA GLU A 22 -7.31 -28.75 10.15
C GLU A 22 -7.15 -29.70 8.97
N LYS A 23 -5.92 -30.09 8.63
CA LYS A 23 -5.65 -31.09 7.59
C LYS A 23 -6.29 -32.44 7.93
N THR A 24 -6.14 -32.92 9.16
CA THR A 24 -6.76 -34.18 9.59
C THR A 24 -8.27 -34.09 9.59
N ALA A 25 -8.85 -33.02 10.15
CA ALA A 25 -10.30 -32.80 10.15
C ALA A 25 -10.89 -32.70 8.74
N PHE A 26 -10.17 -32.08 7.80
CA PHE A 26 -10.60 -31.99 6.40
C PHE A 26 -10.42 -33.33 5.67
N ALA A 27 -9.34 -34.08 5.93
CA ALA A 27 -9.16 -35.43 5.38
C ALA A 27 -10.28 -36.40 5.83
N ASP A 28 -10.66 -36.34 7.11
CA ASP A 28 -11.81 -37.10 7.64
C ASP A 28 -13.12 -36.69 6.95
N HIS A 29 -13.29 -35.40 6.64
CA HIS A 29 -14.44 -34.90 5.91
C HIS A 29 -14.47 -35.39 4.45
N LEU A 30 -13.33 -35.41 3.76
CA LEU A 30 -13.22 -35.91 2.37
C LEU A 30 -13.62 -37.38 2.25
N ALA A 31 -13.41 -38.19 3.30
CA ALA A 31 -13.86 -39.58 3.33
C ALA A 31 -15.39 -39.72 3.35
N VAL A 32 -16.12 -38.68 3.79
CA VAL A 32 -17.58 -38.71 3.95
C VAL A 32 -18.30 -37.88 2.88
N CYS A 33 -17.70 -36.79 2.40
CA CYS A 33 -18.34 -35.86 1.48
C CYS A 33 -17.87 -36.06 0.03
N PRO A 34 -18.71 -36.65 -0.85
CA PRO A 34 -18.33 -36.90 -2.25
C PRO A 34 -18.18 -35.61 -3.06
N THR A 35 -18.88 -34.53 -2.69
CA THR A 35 -18.80 -33.23 -3.38
C THR A 35 -17.42 -32.62 -3.18
N CYS A 36 -16.96 -32.47 -1.93
CA CYS A 36 -15.64 -31.91 -1.64
C CYS A 36 -14.51 -32.77 -2.22
N SER A 37 -14.68 -34.11 -2.23
CA SER A 37 -13.71 -35.01 -2.88
C SER A 37 -13.62 -34.75 -4.39
N HIS A 38 -14.77 -34.65 -5.06
CA HIS A 38 -14.82 -34.36 -6.49
C HIS A 38 -14.22 -32.99 -6.84
N ASP A 39 -14.56 -31.96 -6.07
CA ASP A 39 -14.05 -30.60 -6.28
C ASP A 39 -12.53 -30.54 -6.08
N LEU A 40 -12.01 -31.27 -5.08
CA LEU A 40 -10.57 -31.41 -4.85
C LEU A 40 -9.88 -32.11 -6.03
N GLU A 41 -10.46 -33.20 -6.56
CA GLU A 41 -9.94 -33.90 -7.73
C GLU A 41 -9.89 -33.01 -8.98
N GLN A 42 -10.88 -32.12 -9.17
CA GLN A 42 -10.91 -31.15 -10.26
C GLN A 42 -9.89 -30.02 -10.07
N ALA A 43 -9.69 -29.54 -8.85
CA ALA A 43 -8.76 -28.45 -8.56
C ALA A 43 -7.28 -28.90 -8.52
N ALA A 44 -7.00 -30.15 -8.12
CA ALA A 44 -5.65 -30.72 -8.04
C ALA A 44 -4.80 -30.60 -9.32
N PRO A 45 -5.29 -30.88 -10.55
CA PRO A 45 -4.49 -30.68 -11.76
C PRO A 45 -4.18 -29.20 -12.03
N VAL A 46 -5.10 -28.28 -11.74
CA VAL A 46 -4.88 -26.83 -11.90
C VAL A 46 -3.81 -26.36 -10.92
N HIS A 47 -3.89 -26.80 -9.67
CA HIS A 47 -2.87 -26.50 -8.66
C HIS A 47 -1.50 -27.04 -9.08
N ARG A 48 -1.41 -28.30 -9.54
CA ARG A 48 -0.14 -28.86 -10.05
C ARG A 48 0.43 -28.07 -11.22
N TRP A 49 -0.43 -27.62 -12.14
CA TRP A 49 0.01 -26.76 -13.24
C TRP A 49 0.54 -25.41 -12.73
N LEU A 50 -0.15 -24.76 -11.79
CA LEU A 50 0.31 -23.51 -11.16
C LEU A 50 1.62 -23.68 -10.38
N ASP A 51 1.77 -24.77 -9.65
CA ASP A 51 2.98 -25.09 -8.89
C ASP A 51 4.18 -25.31 -9.82
N HIS A 52 3.96 -25.84 -11.03
CA HIS A 52 5.00 -25.92 -12.07
C HIS A 52 5.31 -24.58 -12.73
N GLN A 53 4.45 -23.57 -12.63
CA GLN A 53 4.68 -22.22 -13.16
C GLN A 53 5.53 -21.35 -12.22
N VAL A 54 6.40 -21.96 -11.39
CA VAL A 54 7.35 -21.21 -10.56
C VAL A 54 8.03 -20.15 -11.42
N ARG A 55 7.78 -18.88 -11.09
CA ARG A 55 8.35 -17.76 -11.81
C ARG A 55 9.86 -17.92 -11.78
N GLN A 56 10.47 -17.97 -12.97
CA GLN A 56 11.92 -17.98 -13.05
C GLN A 56 12.46 -16.74 -12.32
N PRO A 57 13.53 -16.90 -11.52
CA PRO A 57 14.12 -15.77 -10.82
C PRO A 57 14.50 -14.70 -11.84
N ILE A 58 14.06 -13.47 -11.59
CA ILE A 58 14.34 -12.35 -12.49
C ILE A 58 15.86 -12.20 -12.62
N PRO A 59 16.42 -12.15 -13.84
CA PRO A 59 17.84 -11.91 -14.02
C PRO A 59 18.30 -10.65 -13.29
N ARG A 60 19.37 -10.75 -12.49
CA ARG A 60 19.93 -9.64 -11.70
C ARG A 60 20.25 -8.38 -12.51
N GLN A 61 20.44 -8.51 -13.83
CA GLN A 61 20.66 -7.37 -14.71
C GLN A 61 19.39 -6.50 -14.84
N ILE A 62 18.23 -7.12 -15.04
CA ILE A 62 16.94 -6.44 -15.17
C ILE A 62 16.58 -5.73 -13.87
N GLU A 63 16.84 -6.37 -12.73
CA GLU A 63 16.62 -5.77 -11.41
C GLU A 63 17.42 -4.47 -11.23
N ARG A 64 18.71 -4.48 -11.61
CA ARG A 64 19.58 -3.30 -11.54
C ARG A 64 19.13 -2.20 -12.49
N GLU A 65 18.69 -2.55 -13.69
CA GLU A 65 18.16 -1.59 -14.67
C GLU A 65 16.88 -0.95 -14.17
N TYR A 66 15.97 -1.74 -13.59
CA TYR A 66 14.74 -1.25 -12.98
C TYR A 66 15.02 -0.31 -11.81
N GLN A 67 15.92 -0.67 -10.90
CA GLN A 67 16.33 0.20 -9.79
C GLN A 67 16.95 1.53 -10.29
N ARG A 68 17.74 1.49 -11.37
CA ARG A 68 18.29 2.71 -11.99
C ARG A 68 17.21 3.57 -12.62
N ALA A 69 16.24 2.97 -13.31
CA ALA A 69 15.11 3.66 -13.92
C ALA A 69 14.26 4.37 -12.84
N LEU A 70 13.93 3.66 -11.75
CA LEU A 70 13.22 4.23 -10.61
C LEU A 70 13.98 5.40 -10.00
N ARG A 71 15.30 5.27 -9.75
CA ARG A 71 16.09 6.39 -9.20
C ARG A 71 16.05 7.62 -10.09
N ARG A 72 16.13 7.46 -11.41
CA ARG A 72 16.07 8.59 -12.35
C ARG A 72 14.70 9.26 -12.35
N GLN A 73 13.63 8.47 -12.30
CA GLN A 73 12.27 8.98 -12.37
C GLN A 73 11.83 9.68 -11.07
N PHE A 74 12.28 9.17 -9.91
CA PHE A 74 11.91 9.70 -8.59
C PHE A 74 12.97 10.61 -7.95
N GLN A 75 14.03 10.94 -8.69
CA GLN A 75 15.11 11.83 -8.24
C GLN A 75 14.61 13.23 -7.82
N HIS A 76 13.46 13.67 -8.34
CA HIS A 76 12.89 15.00 -8.04
C HIS A 76 11.93 15.02 -6.85
N TYR A 77 11.47 13.85 -6.38
CA TYR A 77 10.55 13.74 -5.22
C TYR A 77 11.25 13.29 -3.93
N PHE A 78 12.44 12.72 -4.03
CA PHE A 78 13.25 12.40 -2.86
C PHE A 78 13.98 13.64 -2.35
N VAL A 79 13.32 14.41 -1.49
CA VAL A 79 14.01 15.36 -0.61
C VAL A 79 14.93 14.51 0.28
N PRO A 80 16.25 14.76 0.32
CA PRO A 80 17.17 13.94 1.09
C PRO A 80 16.82 14.05 2.58
N LEU A 81 16.36 12.93 3.18
CA LEU A 81 16.10 12.80 4.62
C LEU A 81 17.28 13.24 5.52
N GLN A 82 18.49 13.31 4.96
CA GLN A 82 19.68 13.79 5.65
C GLN A 82 19.57 15.26 6.13
N PHE A 83 18.77 16.10 5.47
CA PHE A 83 18.55 17.48 5.95
C PHE A 83 17.68 17.55 7.22
N MET A 84 16.86 16.53 7.51
CA MET A 84 16.01 16.52 8.71
C MET A 84 16.77 16.04 9.97
N SER A 85 17.82 15.22 9.83
CA SER A 85 18.59 14.73 10.97
C SER A 85 19.46 15.80 11.63
N ASP A 86 20.02 16.73 10.84
CA ASP A 86 20.88 17.79 11.40
C ASP A 86 20.06 18.87 12.12
N ILE A 87 18.83 19.13 11.65
CA ILE A 87 17.91 20.07 12.29
C ILE A 87 17.42 19.53 13.64
N THR A 88 17.12 18.23 13.75
CA THR A 88 16.64 17.62 15.00
C THR A 88 17.73 17.50 16.07
N ALA A 89 18.99 17.29 15.68
CA ALA A 89 20.13 17.26 16.59
C ALA A 89 20.43 18.64 17.23
N GLY A 90 20.19 19.75 16.51
CA GLY A 90 20.33 21.11 17.04
C GLY A 90 19.19 21.53 17.99
N ILE A 91 17.96 21.15 17.66
CA ILE A 91 16.76 21.50 18.44
C ILE A 91 16.75 20.80 19.80
N THR A 92 17.16 19.53 19.87
CA THR A 92 17.17 18.75 21.11
C THR A 92 18.18 19.26 22.14
N LYS A 93 19.37 19.71 21.71
CA LYS A 93 20.35 20.34 22.60
C LYS A 93 19.89 21.68 23.17
N TRP A 94 19.12 22.46 22.40
CA TRP A 94 18.59 23.74 22.88
C TRP A 94 17.42 23.55 23.87
N PHE A 95 16.55 22.55 23.63
CA PHE A 95 15.39 22.22 24.46
C PHE A 95 15.74 21.77 25.89
N PHE A 96 16.90 21.15 26.08
CA PHE A 96 17.30 20.54 27.37
C PHE A 96 18.27 21.39 28.21
N THR A 97 18.50 22.66 27.87
CA THR A 97 19.30 23.54 28.75
C THR A 97 18.46 24.11 29.90
N PRO A 98 18.88 23.94 31.18
CA PRO A 98 18.07 24.27 32.35
C PRO A 98 18.20 25.76 32.73
N LYS A 99 17.83 26.66 31.82
CA LYS A 99 17.71 28.10 32.13
C LYS A 99 16.24 28.52 31.98
N PRO A 100 15.66 29.30 32.90
CA PRO A 100 14.22 29.62 32.88
C PRO A 100 13.83 30.62 31.77
N LEU A 101 14.75 31.49 31.35
CA LEU A 101 14.52 32.46 30.26
C LEU A 101 14.17 31.84 28.89
N PRO A 102 14.92 30.85 28.36
CA PRO A 102 14.61 30.28 27.05
C PRO A 102 13.26 29.55 27.01
N ARG A 103 12.75 29.04 28.15
CA ARG A 103 11.44 28.36 28.20
C ARG A 103 10.25 29.31 27.97
N LEU A 104 10.33 30.55 28.42
CA LEU A 104 9.29 31.55 28.15
C LEU A 104 9.28 31.95 26.68
N VAL A 105 10.45 32.22 26.11
CA VAL A 105 10.60 32.54 24.68
C VAL A 105 10.10 31.38 23.81
N GLN A 106 10.37 30.15 24.24
CA GLN A 106 9.92 28.94 23.57
C GLN A 106 8.40 28.73 23.66
N ALA A 107 7.79 28.97 24.83
CA ALA A 107 6.33 28.90 24.98
C ALA A 107 5.64 29.93 24.09
N VAL A 108 6.19 31.15 24.01
CA VAL A 108 5.71 32.21 23.10
C VAL A 108 5.90 31.80 21.64
N ALA A 109 7.06 31.23 21.27
CA ALA A 109 7.31 30.76 19.91
C ALA A 109 6.38 29.62 19.49
N LEU A 110 6.09 28.67 20.40
CA LEU A 110 5.14 27.58 20.16
C LEU A 110 3.71 28.09 20.02
N LEU A 111 3.32 29.08 20.83
CA LEU A 111 2.03 29.76 20.68
C LEU A 111 1.94 30.48 19.34
N LEU A 112 2.97 31.22 18.93
CA LEU A 112 3.01 31.89 17.63
C LEU A 112 2.97 30.90 16.47
N LEU A 113 3.70 29.77 16.58
CA LEU A 113 3.67 28.71 15.57
C LEU A 113 2.29 28.07 15.47
N GLY A 114 1.65 27.78 16.61
CA GLY A 114 0.29 27.25 16.66
C GLY A 114 -0.74 28.22 16.10
N ILE A 115 -0.61 29.52 16.42
CA ILE A 115 -1.44 30.60 15.84
C ILE A 115 -1.20 30.69 14.33
N TRP A 116 0.04 30.56 13.87
CA TRP A 116 0.38 30.65 12.45
C TRP A 116 -0.13 29.44 11.66
N ILE A 117 0.01 28.23 12.21
CA ILE A 117 -0.56 27.00 11.63
C ILE A 117 -2.10 27.08 11.63
N GLY A 118 -2.69 27.53 12.73
CA GLY A 118 -4.13 27.78 12.82
C GLY A 118 -4.59 28.81 11.79
N HIS A 119 -3.85 29.91 11.64
CA HIS A 119 -4.13 30.90 10.60
C HIS A 119 -3.93 30.31 9.21
N LEU A 120 -2.98 29.42 8.96
CA LEU A 120 -2.80 28.83 7.63
C LEU A 120 -3.88 27.80 7.29
N ALA A 121 -4.34 27.05 8.29
CA ALA A 121 -5.39 26.04 8.16
C ALA A 121 -6.79 26.65 8.11
N PHE A 122 -7.03 27.73 8.87
CA PHE A 122 -8.33 28.38 9.04
C PHE A 122 -8.39 29.80 8.49
N ALA A 123 -7.33 30.30 7.83
CA ALA A 123 -7.45 31.50 7.01
C ALA A 123 -8.59 31.21 6.04
N PRO A 124 -9.66 32.02 6.06
CA PRO A 124 -10.67 31.86 5.07
C PRO A 124 -9.99 32.18 3.75
N ARG A 125 -9.80 31.15 2.92
CA ARG A 125 -9.70 31.34 1.49
C ARG A 125 -11.06 31.88 1.08
N PHE A 126 -11.30 33.16 1.32
CA PHE A 126 -12.31 33.91 0.60
C PHE A 126 -11.62 34.31 -0.70
N PRO A 127 -11.81 33.57 -1.81
CA PRO A 127 -11.60 34.17 -3.10
C PRO A 127 -12.63 35.29 -3.22
N HIS A 128 -12.18 36.54 -3.10
CA HIS A 128 -12.96 37.69 -3.55
C HIS A 128 -13.20 37.69 -5.09
N THR A 129 -12.99 36.55 -5.76
CA THR A 129 -13.15 36.37 -7.21
C THR A 129 -14.26 35.38 -7.58
N LEU A 130 -14.98 34.76 -6.62
CA LEU A 130 -16.06 33.83 -6.95
C LEU A 130 -17.43 34.50 -7.21
N ALA A 131 -17.63 35.77 -6.84
CA ALA A 131 -18.90 36.46 -7.09
C ALA A 131 -18.96 37.18 -8.46
N GLU A 132 -17.83 37.40 -9.11
CA GLU A 132 -17.75 38.13 -10.39
C GLU A 132 -17.69 37.20 -11.62
N ASN A 133 -17.30 35.93 -11.44
CA ASN A 133 -17.20 34.94 -12.52
C ASN A 133 -18.35 33.92 -12.54
N MET A 134 -19.42 34.13 -11.74
CA MET A 134 -20.65 33.32 -11.83
C MET A 134 -21.62 33.82 -12.93
N ALA A 135 -21.16 34.72 -13.79
CA ALA A 135 -21.77 34.97 -15.07
C ALA A 135 -20.77 34.54 -16.15
N VAL A 136 -21.19 33.60 -17.00
CA VAL A 136 -20.52 33.15 -18.24
C VAL A 136 -19.61 31.91 -18.08
N ASP A 137 -20.17 30.77 -18.48
CA ASP A 137 -19.53 29.56 -19.03
C ASP A 137 -18.29 28.98 -18.34
N ASP A 138 -18.47 27.88 -17.60
CA ASP A 138 -17.73 26.64 -17.88
C ASP A 138 -18.29 25.47 -17.04
N VAL A 139 -19.38 24.88 -17.51
CA VAL A 139 -19.62 23.45 -17.28
C VAL A 139 -18.64 22.72 -18.19
N GLN A 140 -17.37 22.61 -17.78
CA GLN A 140 -16.40 21.75 -18.45
C GLN A 140 -16.87 20.30 -18.29
N MET A 141 -17.53 19.80 -19.34
CA MET A 141 -17.71 18.37 -19.58
C MET A 141 -16.34 17.71 -19.47
N ILE A 142 -16.21 16.78 -18.51
CA ILE A 142 -15.10 15.84 -18.41
C ILE A 142 -14.88 15.28 -19.81
N SER A 143 -13.77 15.65 -20.46
CA SER A 143 -13.51 15.23 -21.82
C SER A 143 -13.26 13.71 -21.82
N GLY A 144 -13.63 13.03 -22.90
CA GLY A 144 -13.39 11.58 -23.02
C GLY A 144 -11.91 11.18 -22.84
N HIS A 145 -10.99 12.14 -22.98
CA HIS A 145 -9.56 11.95 -22.78
C HIS A 145 -9.17 11.89 -21.28
N ASP A 146 -9.80 12.71 -20.43
CA ASP A 146 -9.59 12.67 -18.97
C ASP A 146 -10.12 11.37 -18.37
N LEU A 147 -11.23 10.86 -18.93
CA LEU A 147 -11.84 9.59 -18.54
C LEU A 147 -10.95 8.39 -18.93
N GLN A 148 -10.27 8.45 -20.08
CA GLN A 148 -9.27 7.45 -20.47
C GLN A 148 -8.04 7.49 -19.57
N LEU A 149 -7.55 8.70 -19.23
CA LEU A 149 -6.40 8.86 -18.34
C LEU A 149 -6.70 8.29 -16.95
N ILE A 150 -7.87 8.61 -16.38
CA ILE A 150 -8.29 8.08 -15.07
C ILE A 150 -8.39 6.55 -15.10
N ASN A 151 -8.93 5.98 -16.17
CA ASN A 151 -9.08 4.53 -16.28
C ASN A 151 -7.72 3.81 -16.42
N GLU A 152 -6.81 4.37 -17.21
CA GLU A 152 -5.44 3.87 -17.32
C GLU A 152 -4.71 3.93 -15.97
N TYR A 153 -4.85 5.04 -15.23
CA TYR A 153 -4.29 5.17 -13.88
C TYR A 153 -4.90 4.16 -12.91
N MET A 154 -6.21 3.90 -12.97
CA MET A 154 -6.87 2.93 -12.12
C MET A 154 -6.34 1.52 -12.37
N ILE A 155 -6.30 1.10 -13.63
CA ILE A 155 -5.77 -0.22 -14.05
C ILE A 155 -4.31 -0.38 -13.61
N ARG A 156 -3.49 0.66 -13.78
CA ARG A 156 -2.07 0.63 -13.42
C ARG A 156 -1.88 0.56 -11.91
N SER A 157 -2.71 1.24 -11.13
CA SER A 157 -2.69 1.19 -9.67
C SER A 157 -3.13 -0.17 -9.11
N GLU A 158 -4.11 -0.83 -9.74
CA GLU A 158 -4.55 -2.18 -9.38
C GLU A 158 -3.45 -3.21 -9.65
N LEU A 159 -2.77 -3.10 -10.79
CA LEU A 159 -1.67 -3.99 -11.15
C LEU A 159 -0.48 -3.82 -10.19
N ILE A 160 -0.18 -2.59 -9.79
CA ILE A 160 0.86 -2.30 -8.79
C ILE A 160 0.46 -2.84 -7.41
N LEU A 161 -0.79 -2.65 -6.97
CA LEU A 161 -1.28 -3.17 -5.69
C LEU A 161 -1.23 -4.69 -5.65
N LEU A 162 -1.68 -5.37 -6.71
CA LEU A 162 -1.57 -6.82 -6.85
C LEU A 162 -0.11 -7.29 -6.81
N THR A 163 0.80 -6.55 -7.43
CA THR A 163 2.24 -6.86 -7.40
C THR A 163 2.82 -6.69 -6.00
N ILE A 164 2.45 -5.62 -5.28
CA ILE A 164 2.94 -5.35 -3.92
C ILE A 164 2.41 -6.41 -2.95
N VAL A 165 1.11 -6.68 -2.97
CA VAL A 165 0.49 -7.70 -2.11
C VAL A 165 1.15 -9.06 -2.32
N ASN A 166 1.34 -9.45 -3.58
CA ASN A 166 1.99 -10.72 -3.92
C ASN A 166 3.50 -10.75 -3.59
N SER A 167 4.19 -9.59 -3.59
CA SER A 167 5.61 -9.49 -3.17
C SER A 167 5.80 -9.48 -1.65
N SER A 168 4.82 -8.97 -0.89
CA SER A 168 4.89 -8.90 0.57
C SER A 168 4.74 -10.27 1.24
N THR A 169 3.96 -11.16 0.62
CA THR A 169 3.82 -12.56 1.05
C THR A 169 5.11 -13.38 0.89
N ASP A 170 5.98 -13.03 -0.06
CA ASP A 170 7.30 -13.68 -0.23
C ASP A 170 8.30 -13.26 0.87
N SER A 171 8.18 -12.04 1.39
CA SER A 171 9.13 -11.51 2.40
C SER A 171 8.94 -12.11 3.80
N ILE A 172 7.73 -12.56 4.14
CA ILE A 172 7.43 -13.21 5.42
C ILE A 172 7.92 -14.66 5.43
N ARG A 173 7.97 -15.33 4.28
CA ARG A 173 8.42 -16.74 4.19
C ARG A 173 9.95 -16.89 4.21
N GLN A 174 10.71 -15.82 4.00
CA GLN A 174 12.17 -15.79 4.07
C GLN A 174 12.74 -15.49 5.46
N SER A 175 11.94 -15.02 6.44
CA SER A 175 12.44 -14.76 7.80
C SER A 175 12.39 -15.96 8.75
N ASP A 176 11.77 -17.07 8.31
CA ASP A 176 11.59 -18.29 9.12
C ASP A 176 12.47 -19.47 8.61
N MET A 177 13.49 -19.19 7.79
CA MET A 177 14.61 -20.10 7.48
C MET A 177 15.93 -19.49 7.92
#